data_AF-A0AAQ0MI71-F1
#
_entry.id   AF-A0AAQ0MI71-F1
#
_cell.length_a   1.000
_cell.length_b   1.000
_cell.length_c   1.000
_cell.angle_alpha   90.00
_cell.angle_beta   90.00
_cell.angle_gamma   90.00
#
_symmetry.space_group_name_H-M   'P 1'
#
loop_
_entity.id
_entity.type
_entity.pdbx_description
1 polymer ?
#
loop_
_entity_poly.entity_id
_entity_poly.type
_entity_poly.pdbx_seq_one_letter_code
_entity_poly.pdbx_strand_id
1 'polypeptide(L)' 'MSEPGTMKIKYYAKFEKVVPYIQRPNEEEQEALDWIGQDMDKHINDYLDGTFIEFSEPEVKD' A
#
# COMPACT_ATOMS: atom_id res chain seq x y z
N MET A 1 -15.48 -3.02 -39.46
CA MET A 1 -14.92 -2.23 -38.35
C MET A 1 -14.92 -3.14 -37.14
N SER A 2 -13.76 -3.36 -36.52
CA SER A 2 -13.68 -4.22 -35.32
C SER A 2 -14.35 -3.52 -34.15
N GLU A 3 -15.18 -4.23 -33.39
CA GLU A 3 -15.83 -3.68 -32.20
C GLU A 3 -14.77 -3.26 -31.15
N PRO A 4 -15.02 -2.22 -30.34
CA PRO A 4 -14.08 -1.83 -29.29
C PRO A 4 -13.93 -2.96 -28.27
N GLY A 5 -12.76 -3.59 -28.22
CA GLY A 5 -12.42 -4.61 -27.23
C GLY A 5 -12.13 -4.00 -25.85
N THR A 6 -12.32 -4.77 -24.79
CA THR A 6 -11.92 -4.40 -23.42
C THR A 6 -10.64 -5.14 -23.04
N MET A 7 -9.66 -4.45 -22.45
CA MET A 7 -8.40 -5.02 -22.00
C MET A 7 -8.25 -4.85 -20.49
N LYS A 8 -7.80 -5.91 -19.80
CA LYS A 8 -7.47 -5.84 -18.37
C LYS A 8 -5.99 -5.47 -18.23
N ILE A 9 -5.72 -4.40 -17.50
CA ILE A 9 -4.35 -3.94 -17.22
C ILE A 9 -4.08 -4.11 -15.73
N LYS A 10 -2.94 -4.71 -15.37
CA LYS A 10 -2.49 -4.83 -13.98
C LYS A 10 -1.30 -3.89 -13.74
N TYR A 11 -1.32 -3.22 -12.60
CA TYR A 11 -0.23 -2.39 -12.12
C TYR A 11 0.12 -2.78 -10.69
N TYR A 12 1.41 -2.73 -10.36
CA TYR A 12 1.87 -2.77 -8.99
C TYR A 12 2.13 -1.33 -8.54
N ALA A 13 1.57 -0.95 -7.39
CA ALA A 13 1.77 0.37 -6.81
C ALA A 13 2.52 0.24 -5.49
N LYS A 14 3.49 1.13 -5.26
CA LYS A 14 4.14 1.32 -3.95
C LYS A 14 3.61 2.59 -3.31
N PHE A 15 3.36 2.51 -2.01
CA PHE A 15 2.84 3.58 -1.19
C PHE A 15 3.75 3.79 0.03
N GLU A 16 3.89 5.04 0.45
CA GLU A 16 4.54 5.40 1.71
C GLU A 16 3.65 6.37 2.47
N LYS A 17 3.61 6.19 3.79
CA LYS A 17 2.92 7.08 4.72
C LYS A 17 3.73 7.25 5.98
N VAL A 18 3.89 8.51 6.36
CA VAL A 18 4.42 8.88 7.66
C VAL A 18 3.27 8.79 8.65
N VAL A 19 3.40 7.92 9.65
CA VAL A 19 2.41 7.78 10.73
C VAL A 19 2.97 8.35 12.02
N PRO A 20 2.15 9.09 12.80
CA PRO A 20 2.57 9.52 14.12
C PRO A 20 2.68 8.29 15.02
N TYR A 21 3.86 8.07 15.58
CA TYR A 21 4.14 6.98 16.50
C TYR A 21 4.76 7.53 17.78
N ILE A 22 4.27 7.04 18.93
CA ILE A 22 4.82 7.36 20.25
C ILE A 22 5.36 6.07 20.83
N GLN A 23 6.69 5.91 20.79
CA GLN A 23 7.36 4.77 21.40
C GLN A 23 7.15 4.78 22.91
N ARG A 24 6.66 3.67 23.45
CA ARG A 24 6.50 3.50 24.90
C ARG A 24 7.85 3.24 25.56
N PRO A 25 8.00 3.55 26.86
CA PRO A 25 9.20 3.19 27.59
C PRO A 25 9.42 1.66 27.56
N ASN A 26 10.59 1.23 27.09
CA ASN A 26 10.99 -0.18 26.91
C ASN A 26 10.35 -0.94 25.74
N GLU A 27 9.69 -0.25 24.81
CA GLU A 27 9.17 -0.90 23.59
C GLU A 27 10.30 -1.11 22.58
N GLU A 28 10.48 -2.36 22.15
CA GLU A 28 11.43 -2.67 21.08
C GLU A 28 10.90 -2.18 19.74
N GLU A 29 11.80 -1.78 18.84
CA GLU A 29 11.43 -1.30 17.50
C GLU A 29 10.61 -2.35 16.72
N GLN A 30 10.88 -3.64 16.93
CA GLN A 30 10.12 -4.72 16.30
C GLN A 30 8.67 -4.76 16.81
N GLU A 31 8.43 -4.54 18.11
CA GLU A 31 7.08 -4.51 18.68
C GLU A 31 6.26 -3.34 18.11
N ALA A 32 6.92 -2.21 17.86
CA ALA A 32 6.35 -1.05 17.19
C ALA A 32 5.88 -1.40 15.77
N LEU A 33 6.75 -2.02 14.98
CA LEU A 33 6.47 -2.42 13.60
C LEU A 33 5.35 -3.46 13.53
N ASP A 34 5.34 -4.42 14.45
CA ASP A 34 4.31 -5.44 14.52
C ASP A 34 2.95 -4.83 14.86
N TRP A 35 2.90 -3.84 15.77
CA TRP A 35 1.67 -3.11 16.08
C TRP A 35 1.17 -2.31 14.88
N ILE A 36 2.04 -1.57 14.19
CA ILE A 36 1.68 -0.83 12.97
C ILE A 36 1.14 -1.80 11.90
N GLY A 37 1.78 -2.95 11.70
CA GLY A 37 1.32 -3.97 10.76
C GLY A 37 -0.08 -4.49 11.08
N GLN A 38 -0.35 -4.79 12.35
CA GLN A 38 -1.69 -5.24 12.79
C GLN A 38 -2.75 -4.14 12.68
N ASP A 39 -2.38 -2.88 12.89
CA ASP A 39 -3.29 -1.74 12.74
C ASP A 39 -3.61 -1.48 11.26
N MET A 40 -2.60 -1.57 10.38
CA MET A 40 -2.76 -1.51 8.93
C MET A 40 -3.72 -2.57 8.40
N ASP A 41 -3.58 -3.83 8.85
CA ASP A 41 -4.47 -4.91 8.41
C ASP A 41 -5.93 -4.67 8.80
N LYS A 42 -6.18 -4.02 9.94
CA LYS A 42 -7.53 -3.69 10.42
C LYS A 42 -8.11 -2.43 9.75
N HIS A 43 -7.24 -1.46 9.46
CA HIS A 43 -7.61 -0.11 9.02
C HIS A 43 -7.02 0.22 7.64
N ILE A 44 -6.98 -0.76 6.74
CA ILE A 44 -6.26 -0.64 5.46
C ILE A 44 -6.57 0.64 4.67
N ASN A 45 -7.84 1.07 4.66
CA ASN A 45 -8.25 2.28 3.94
C ASN A 45 -7.68 3.57 4.54
N ASP A 46 -7.46 3.61 5.86
CA ASP A 46 -6.88 4.76 6.53
C ASP A 46 -5.39 4.88 6.18
N TYR A 47 -4.74 3.78 5.85
CA TYR A 47 -3.36 3.77 5.39
C TYR A 47 -3.24 4.05 3.89
N LEU A 48 -4.18 3.62 3.06
CA LEU A 48 -4.13 3.84 1.60
C LEU A 48 -4.25 5.32 1.18
N ASP A 49 -4.70 6.21 2.06
CA ASP A 49 -4.64 7.68 1.86
C ASP A 49 -3.24 8.23 2.16
N GLY A 50 -2.26 7.86 1.35
CA GLY A 50 -0.90 8.41 1.42
C GLY A 50 -0.36 8.83 0.08
N THR A 51 0.94 9.11 0.04
CA THR A 51 1.58 9.58 -1.18
C THR A 51 1.94 8.37 -2.04
N PHE A 52 1.43 8.34 -3.27
CA PHE A 52 1.82 7.36 -4.28
C PHE A 52 3.21 7.70 -4.80
N ILE A 53 4.13 6.73 -4.71
CA ILE A 53 5.54 6.97 -5.06
C ILE A 53 5.89 6.37 -6.41
N GLU A 54 5.30 5.23 -6.79
CA GLU A 54 5.71 4.54 -8.01
C GLU A 54 4.61 3.60 -8.54
N PHE A 55 4.39 3.63 -9.85
CA PHE A 55 3.65 2.61 -10.59
C PHE A 55 4.65 1.79 -11.40
N SER A 56 4.54 0.47 -11.36
CA SER A 56 5.23 -0.38 -12.34
C SER A 56 4.69 -0.12 -13.74
N GLU A 57 5.49 -0.40 -14.78
CA GLU A 57 4.95 -0.47 -16.14
C GLU A 57 3.77 -1.45 -16.18
N PRO A 58 2.71 -1.14 -16.95
CA PRO A 58 1.55 -2.02 -17.08
C PRO A 58 1.95 -3.37 -17.66
N GLU A 59 1.60 -4.46 -16.98
CA GLU A 59 1.59 -5.78 -17.62
C GLU A 59 0.26 -5.96 -18.36
N VAL A 60 0.33 -5.96 -19.70
CA VAL A 60 -0.75 -6.44 -20.56
C VAL A 60 -0.61 -7.95 -20.66
N LYS A 61 -1.59 -8.70 -20.14
CA LYS A 61 -1.69 -10.15 -20.35
C LYS A 61 -2.73 -10.42 -21.43
N ASP A 62 -2.29 -11.07 -22.50
CA ASP A 62 -3.14 -11.60 -23.59
C ASP A 62 -4.14 -12.65 -23.07
#